data_AF-A0A0C9TK50-F1
#
_entry.id   AF-A0A0C9TK50-F1
#
_cell.length_a   1.000
_cell.length_b   1.000
_cell.length_c   1.000
_cell.angle_alpha   90.00
_cell.angle_beta   90.00
_cell.angle_gamma   90.00
#
_symmetry.space_group_name_H-M   'P 1'
#
loop_
_entity.id
_entity.type
_entity.pdbx_description
1 polymer ?
#
loop_
_entity_poly.entity_id
_entity_poly.type
_entity_poly.pdbx_seq_one_letter_code
_entity_poly.pdbx_strand_id
1 'polypeptide(L)'
;MFANYMTFDPHVVLRGAEREYSEFFTGDRAHHIQDQLIEGATIIPIIIGSDKTPVTKHTGRLEMHPVFVTVGNIQSDVRMQATSHAWRCVAFMPIPSFDVHPDFQTLLVSRVFHRCMDIVFGSLKQSAQTSYFMTDGLGCIRNCFTPLVSYIADLPEQQLVACVSKNASPVTTATLPEFSDGQLHPPRSGMSTLQLIQQVCSEADPWDIKRFQKQAKLVKLLGVHQPFWRDWKFADPTFFLNGEILHTCHKFFFDHILKWCKEVAGNYLLDTRYKTQHKRIAVRHFGLGVSHIKQMTGREHRDIQRTIVPMIAGAGANSTPLFVYSIRSMTEFIYQAQNPTHTNSSLASMVGALKEFHATKQAVVDAEGRRGAKGVRDDFNIPKLELMQSFARNITNNGTLMQYTADVTKRLLITHCKLPFERTSRQAATFVDQIVVILNCEESMRRFDLYHILHLSQAPLENAVLQEDEEVTTIDPALSFISRVAPEQEHSFKGPRPFRNHFANPKGFHSSDGAIAFHVTVQPDHTGILVVEMQRDYNLPHAMQGNPHESVEPHNRQG
;
A
#
# COMPACT_ATOMS: atom_id res chain seq x y z
N MET A 1 -14.69 18.56 -13.69
CA MET A 1 -14.84 17.67 -12.51
C MET A 1 -13.67 17.79 -11.54
N PHE A 2 -12.42 17.54 -11.97
CA PHE A 2 -11.26 17.60 -11.06
C PHE A 2 -10.51 18.94 -11.05
N ALA A 3 -11.01 19.97 -11.72
CA ALA A 3 -10.30 21.24 -11.93
C ALA A 3 -9.73 21.84 -10.63
N ASN A 4 -10.51 21.82 -9.56
CA ASN A 4 -10.14 22.38 -8.26
C ASN A 4 -9.23 21.46 -7.41
N TYR A 5 -8.92 20.27 -7.91
CA TYR A 5 -8.12 19.24 -7.24
C TYR A 5 -6.92 18.83 -8.08
N MET A 6 -6.47 19.71 -8.98
CA MET A 6 -5.34 19.43 -9.86
C MET A 6 -4.17 20.37 -9.57
N THR A 7 -2.98 19.82 -9.55
CA THR A 7 -1.71 20.55 -9.52
C THR A 7 -0.97 20.34 -10.84
N PHE A 8 -0.37 21.40 -11.37
CA PHE A 8 0.34 21.38 -12.65
C PHE A 8 1.82 21.69 -12.54
N ASP A 9 2.25 22.28 -11.43
CA ASP A 9 3.62 22.77 -11.25
C ASP A 9 4.32 22.14 -10.04
N PRO A 10 5.61 21.78 -10.17
CA PRO A 10 6.44 21.42 -9.03
C PRO A 10 6.53 22.56 -8.03
N HIS A 11 6.36 22.27 -6.76
CA HIS A 11 6.38 23.28 -5.71
C HIS A 11 6.97 22.73 -4.42
N VAL A 12 7.55 23.63 -3.62
CA VAL A 12 8.15 23.28 -2.33
C VAL A 12 7.18 23.66 -1.23
N VAL A 13 6.77 22.66 -0.43
CA VAL A 13 6.00 22.87 0.79
C VAL A 13 6.96 22.80 1.97
N LEU A 14 6.84 23.74 2.91
CA LEU A 14 7.65 23.77 4.14
C LEU A 14 6.78 23.45 5.35
N ARG A 15 7.26 22.55 6.21
CA ARG A 15 6.69 22.26 7.52
C ARG A 15 7.70 22.72 8.59
N GLY A 16 7.49 23.92 9.10
CA GLY A 16 8.51 24.60 9.91
C GLY A 16 9.72 24.94 9.04
N ALA A 17 10.90 24.45 9.42
CA ALA A 17 12.14 24.66 8.67
C ALA A 17 12.49 23.53 7.68
N GLU A 18 11.69 22.46 7.62
CA GLU A 18 11.96 21.30 6.77
C GLU A 18 11.06 21.29 5.54
N ARG A 19 11.58 20.81 4.41
CA ARG A 19 10.78 20.50 3.23
C ARG A 19 9.86 19.31 3.50
N GLU A 20 8.63 19.41 3.04
CA GLU A 20 7.63 18.37 3.06
C GLU A 20 7.53 17.68 1.68
N TYR A 21 7.38 16.36 1.73
CA TYR A 21 7.11 15.46 0.61
C TYR A 21 5.75 14.78 0.84
N SER A 22 4.76 15.10 0.00
CA SER A 22 3.39 14.61 0.11
C SER A 22 2.88 14.09 -1.24
N GLU A 23 2.91 14.90 -2.29
CA GLU A 23 2.47 14.54 -3.65
C GLU A 23 3.66 14.45 -4.63
N PHE A 24 3.42 13.92 -5.83
CA PHE A 24 4.44 13.87 -6.89
C PHE A 24 5.12 15.23 -7.14
N PHE A 25 4.34 16.32 -7.20
CA PHE A 25 4.83 17.67 -7.46
C PHE A 25 5.65 18.28 -6.31
N THR A 26 5.63 17.67 -5.12
CA THR A 26 6.53 18.04 -4.02
C THR A 26 7.87 17.29 -4.05
N GLY A 27 7.96 16.24 -4.88
CA GLY A 27 9.15 15.39 -5.00
C GLY A 27 10.20 15.94 -5.97
N ASP A 28 11.45 15.55 -5.76
CA ASP A 28 12.60 16.00 -6.55
C ASP A 28 12.49 15.64 -8.04
N ARG A 29 11.79 14.54 -8.35
CA ARG A 29 11.65 14.08 -9.73
C ARG A 29 10.81 15.04 -10.57
N ALA A 30 9.79 15.66 -9.98
CA ALA A 30 8.95 16.62 -10.69
C ALA A 30 9.76 17.85 -11.12
N HIS A 31 10.56 18.42 -10.19
CA HIS A 31 11.47 19.52 -10.49
C HIS A 31 12.48 19.15 -11.57
N HIS A 32 13.16 18.00 -11.42
CA HIS A 32 14.16 17.55 -12.39
C HIS A 32 13.60 17.33 -13.80
N ILE A 33 12.35 16.86 -13.92
CA ILE A 33 11.69 16.74 -15.23
C ILE A 33 11.38 18.13 -15.78
N GLN A 34 10.80 19.01 -14.98
CA GLN A 34 10.40 20.36 -15.40
C GLN A 34 11.60 21.17 -15.91
N ASP A 35 12.76 21.09 -15.24
CA ASP A 35 14.00 21.77 -15.60
C ASP A 35 14.56 21.36 -16.98
N GLN A 36 14.12 20.21 -17.52
CA GLN A 36 14.54 19.70 -18.83
C GLN A 36 13.51 19.93 -19.94
N LEU A 37 12.40 20.61 -19.61
CA LEU A 37 11.35 20.95 -20.55
C LEU A 37 11.44 22.43 -20.93
N ILE A 38 10.80 22.77 -22.05
CA ILE A 38 10.69 24.16 -22.50
C ILE A 38 9.82 24.97 -21.53
N GLU A 39 10.09 26.28 -21.45
CA GLU A 39 9.27 27.18 -20.65
C GLU A 39 7.79 27.13 -21.07
N GLY A 40 6.88 27.13 -20.09
CA GLY A 40 5.44 26.95 -20.31
C GLY A 40 4.99 25.50 -20.55
N ALA A 41 5.90 24.51 -20.54
CA ALA A 41 5.53 23.10 -20.57
C ALA A 41 4.79 22.68 -19.30
N THR A 42 3.75 21.86 -19.46
CA THR A 42 3.02 21.23 -18.36
C THR A 42 3.37 19.75 -18.26
N ILE A 43 3.66 19.26 -17.06
CA ILE A 43 3.83 17.83 -16.82
C ILE A 43 2.47 17.19 -16.52
N ILE A 44 2.18 16.09 -17.21
CA ILE A 44 1.06 15.19 -16.93
C ILE A 44 1.65 13.86 -16.45
N PRO A 45 1.89 13.69 -15.13
CA PRO A 45 2.57 12.51 -14.60
C PRO A 45 1.68 11.27 -14.81
N ILE A 46 2.14 10.30 -15.58
CA ILE A 46 1.38 9.07 -15.84
C ILE A 46 1.65 8.07 -14.71
N ILE A 47 0.57 7.55 -14.12
CA ILE A 47 0.60 6.50 -13.11
C ILE A 47 -0.13 5.29 -13.68
N ILE A 48 0.57 4.16 -13.75
CA ILE A 48 0.02 2.88 -14.23
C ILE A 48 -0.23 1.98 -13.03
N GLY A 49 -1.28 1.18 -13.07
CA GLY A 49 -1.48 0.08 -12.15
C GLY A 49 -1.98 -1.16 -12.88
N SER A 50 -1.43 -2.33 -12.56
CA SER A 50 -1.89 -3.60 -13.11
C SER A 50 -1.70 -4.70 -12.09
N ASP A 51 -2.54 -5.72 -12.21
CA ASP A 51 -2.45 -6.94 -11.41
C ASP A 51 -3.18 -8.05 -12.16
N LYS A 52 -2.59 -9.23 -12.19
CA LYS A 52 -3.22 -10.41 -12.78
C LYS A 52 -4.16 -11.04 -11.75
N THR A 53 -5.46 -10.97 -12.00
CA THR A 53 -6.49 -11.49 -11.09
C THR A 53 -7.20 -12.74 -11.63
N PRO A 54 -7.45 -13.76 -10.79
CA PRO A 54 -8.46 -14.77 -11.11
C PRO A 54 -9.86 -14.13 -11.08
N VAL A 55 -10.71 -14.51 -12.03
CA VAL A 55 -12.13 -14.13 -12.08
C VAL A 55 -13.07 -15.25 -11.60
N THR A 56 -12.61 -16.51 -11.59
CA THR A 56 -13.36 -17.63 -11.00
C THR A 56 -12.74 -18.10 -9.68
N LYS A 57 -13.56 -18.39 -8.67
CA LYS A 57 -13.09 -18.78 -7.32
C LYS A 57 -12.79 -20.28 -7.15
N HIS A 58 -13.36 -21.17 -7.97
CA HIS A 58 -13.29 -22.62 -7.72
C HIS A 58 -13.14 -23.49 -8.98
N THR A 59 -13.68 -23.10 -10.13
CA THR A 59 -13.66 -23.91 -11.36
C THR A 59 -13.46 -23.00 -12.59
N GLY A 60 -12.43 -23.28 -13.39
CA GLY A 60 -12.21 -22.64 -14.70
C GLY A 60 -10.85 -21.98 -14.91
N ARG A 61 -10.06 -21.69 -13.84
CA ARG A 61 -8.76 -20.97 -13.93
C ARG A 61 -8.78 -19.78 -14.90
N LEU A 62 -9.90 -19.06 -14.97
CA LEU A 62 -9.98 -17.87 -15.82
C LEU A 62 -9.32 -16.72 -15.07
N GLU A 63 -8.39 -16.08 -15.74
CA GLU A 63 -7.63 -14.95 -15.24
C GLU A 63 -7.81 -13.76 -16.19
N MET A 64 -7.65 -12.56 -15.64
CA MET A 64 -7.60 -11.31 -16.39
C MET A 64 -6.40 -10.51 -15.92
N HIS A 65 -5.85 -9.70 -16.81
CA HIS A 65 -4.72 -8.82 -16.51
C HIS A 65 -5.05 -7.40 -16.99
N PRO A 66 -5.93 -6.66 -16.29
CA PRO A 66 -6.24 -5.28 -16.64
C PRO A 66 -5.04 -4.35 -16.40
N VAL A 67 -4.98 -3.30 -17.21
CA VAL A 67 -4.07 -2.17 -17.05
C VAL A 67 -4.89 -0.93 -16.83
N PHE A 68 -4.65 -0.27 -15.69
CA PHE A 68 -5.29 0.97 -15.29
C PHE A 68 -4.30 2.14 -15.39
N VAL A 69 -4.82 3.31 -15.73
CA VAL A 69 -4.07 4.56 -15.84
C VAL A 69 -4.78 5.66 -15.07
N THR A 70 -3.99 6.51 -14.41
CA THR A 70 -4.42 7.80 -13.88
C THR A 70 -3.31 8.83 -14.08
N VAL A 71 -3.60 10.08 -13.73
CA VAL A 71 -2.62 11.18 -13.80
C VAL A 71 -2.30 11.70 -12.39
N GLY A 72 -1.02 12.00 -12.16
CA GLY A 72 -0.52 12.54 -10.90
C GLY A 72 -0.93 13.99 -10.62
N ASN A 73 -1.53 14.68 -11.59
CA ASN A 73 -2.08 16.02 -11.39
C ASN A 73 -3.24 16.02 -10.42
N ILE A 74 -4.10 14.99 -10.44
CA ILE A 74 -5.23 14.89 -9.51
C ILE A 74 -4.67 14.57 -8.14
N GLN A 75 -4.97 15.38 -7.12
CA GLN A 75 -4.53 15.16 -5.73
C GLN A 75 -4.79 13.71 -5.29
N SER A 76 -3.84 13.10 -4.57
CA SER A 76 -3.89 11.67 -4.26
C SER A 76 -5.13 11.27 -3.49
N ASP A 77 -5.62 12.16 -2.63
CA ASP A 77 -6.75 11.95 -1.78
C ASP A 77 -8.07 11.81 -2.58
N VAL A 78 -8.22 12.49 -3.72
CA VAL A 78 -9.31 12.32 -4.69
C VAL A 78 -9.03 11.15 -5.63
N ARG A 79 -7.78 11.05 -6.12
CA ARG A 79 -7.34 10.04 -7.07
C ARG A 79 -7.47 8.61 -6.55
N MET A 80 -7.25 8.41 -5.24
CA MET A 80 -7.26 7.10 -4.59
C MET A 80 -8.67 6.64 -4.18
N GLN A 81 -9.68 7.51 -4.27
CA GLN A 81 -11.07 7.12 -4.09
C GLN A 81 -11.54 6.35 -5.33
N ALA A 82 -11.82 5.05 -5.17
CA ALA A 82 -12.30 4.24 -6.29
C ALA A 82 -13.62 4.75 -6.90
N THR A 83 -14.41 5.51 -6.13
CA THR A 83 -15.67 6.15 -6.53
C THR A 83 -15.49 7.49 -7.23
N SER A 84 -14.27 8.05 -7.31
CA SER A 84 -14.02 9.30 -8.05
C SER A 84 -13.90 9.09 -9.55
N HIS A 85 -13.63 7.85 -10.00
CA HIS A 85 -13.39 7.51 -11.41
C HIS A 85 -12.23 8.31 -12.02
N ALA A 86 -11.24 8.65 -11.19
CA ALA A 86 -9.95 9.21 -11.61
C ALA A 86 -9.03 8.19 -12.30
N TRP A 87 -9.35 6.90 -12.22
CA TRP A 87 -8.64 5.81 -12.89
C TRP A 87 -9.44 5.27 -14.08
N ARG A 88 -8.75 4.93 -15.17
CA ARG A 88 -9.34 4.34 -16.38
C ARG A 88 -8.68 3.00 -16.69
N CYS A 89 -9.49 1.99 -17.03
CA CYS A 89 -8.99 0.73 -17.58
C CYS A 89 -8.70 0.93 -19.06
N VAL A 90 -7.43 0.85 -19.47
CA VAL A 90 -7.01 1.15 -20.86
C VAL A 90 -6.78 -0.11 -21.69
N ALA A 91 -6.56 -1.27 -21.05
CA ALA A 91 -6.36 -2.52 -21.75
C ALA A 91 -6.56 -3.74 -20.84
N PHE A 92 -6.81 -4.90 -21.44
CA PHE A 92 -6.64 -6.21 -20.83
C PHE A 92 -5.48 -6.92 -21.53
N MET A 93 -4.38 -7.14 -20.81
CA MET A 93 -3.21 -7.82 -21.34
C MET A 93 -3.52 -9.30 -21.62
N PRO A 94 -3.04 -9.85 -22.75
CA PRO A 94 -3.18 -11.26 -23.03
C PRO A 94 -2.34 -12.08 -22.03
N ILE A 95 -2.85 -13.24 -21.64
CA ILE A 95 -2.16 -14.21 -20.77
C ILE A 95 -1.90 -15.47 -21.60
N PRO A 96 -0.99 -15.44 -22.59
CA PRO A 96 -0.81 -16.54 -23.51
C PRO A 96 -0.18 -17.76 -22.82
N SER A 97 -0.63 -18.95 -23.23
CA SER A 97 0.09 -20.20 -23.00
C SER A 97 0.78 -20.59 -24.30
N PHE A 98 2.08 -20.86 -24.27
CA PHE A 98 2.82 -21.31 -25.44
C PHE A 98 3.04 -22.81 -25.34
N ASP A 99 2.91 -23.52 -26.46
CA ASP A 99 3.26 -24.94 -26.57
C ASP A 99 4.79 -25.07 -26.76
N VAL A 100 5.53 -24.86 -25.67
CA VAL A 100 6.99 -24.87 -25.62
C VAL A 100 7.48 -25.50 -24.32
N HIS A 101 8.79 -25.76 -24.23
CA HIS A 101 9.39 -26.21 -22.97
C HIS A 101 9.09 -25.20 -21.83
N PRO A 102 8.64 -25.65 -20.64
CA PRO A 102 8.20 -24.77 -19.55
C PRO A 102 9.21 -23.68 -19.14
N ASP A 103 10.50 -23.96 -19.29
CA ASP A 103 11.56 -22.99 -19.00
C ASP A 103 11.46 -21.72 -19.83
N PHE A 104 10.91 -21.77 -21.05
CA PHE A 104 10.79 -20.62 -21.94
C PHE A 104 9.49 -19.84 -21.75
N GLN A 105 8.51 -20.39 -21.04
CA GLN A 105 7.19 -19.78 -20.87
C GLN A 105 7.27 -18.38 -20.27
N THR A 106 8.05 -18.20 -19.20
CA THR A 106 8.18 -16.90 -18.53
C THR A 106 8.78 -15.85 -19.47
N LEU A 107 9.80 -16.22 -20.24
CA LEU A 107 10.47 -15.32 -21.18
C LEU A 107 9.52 -14.87 -22.29
N LEU A 108 8.79 -15.81 -22.92
CA LEU A 108 7.87 -15.50 -24.02
C LEU A 108 6.68 -14.66 -23.55
N VAL A 109 6.05 -15.02 -22.42
CA VAL A 109 4.97 -14.23 -21.82
C VAL A 109 5.45 -12.82 -21.48
N SER A 110 6.66 -12.68 -20.92
CA SER A 110 7.22 -11.36 -20.60
C SER A 110 7.41 -10.51 -21.86
N ARG A 111 7.93 -11.09 -22.95
CA ARG A 111 8.08 -10.37 -24.23
C ARG A 111 6.74 -9.91 -24.80
N VAL A 112 5.71 -10.75 -24.75
CA VAL A 112 4.36 -10.36 -25.18
C VAL A 112 3.84 -9.21 -24.33
N PHE A 113 3.96 -9.31 -22.99
CA PHE A 113 3.54 -8.23 -22.09
C PHE A 113 4.19 -6.88 -22.45
N HIS A 114 5.52 -6.84 -22.61
CA HIS A 114 6.20 -5.60 -22.99
C HIS A 114 5.80 -5.10 -24.38
N ARG A 115 5.55 -6.00 -25.34
CA ARG A 115 5.07 -5.62 -26.67
C ARG A 115 3.64 -5.05 -26.63
N CYS A 116 2.76 -5.60 -25.79
CA CYS A 116 1.41 -5.06 -25.61
C CYS A 116 1.45 -3.70 -24.93
N MET A 117 2.26 -3.54 -23.88
CA MET A 117 2.48 -2.25 -23.21
C MET A 117 3.03 -1.18 -24.17
N ASP A 118 3.94 -1.55 -25.06
CA ASP A 118 4.42 -0.68 -26.14
C ASP A 118 3.29 -0.13 -27.01
N ILE A 119 2.36 -1.00 -27.40
CA ILE A 119 1.23 -0.64 -28.27
C ILE A 119 0.26 0.26 -27.51
N VAL A 120 -0.13 -0.15 -26.30
CA VAL A 120 -1.11 0.58 -25.48
C VAL A 120 -0.65 2.00 -25.17
N PHE A 121 0.64 2.20 -24.89
CA PHE A 121 1.17 3.48 -24.44
C PHE A 121 1.87 4.30 -25.54
N GLY A 122 1.81 3.89 -26.80
CA GLY A 122 2.52 4.55 -27.91
C GLY A 122 2.28 6.06 -28.00
N SER A 123 1.02 6.51 -27.84
CA SER A 123 0.67 7.93 -27.88
C SER A 123 1.20 8.73 -26.67
N LEU A 124 1.23 8.14 -25.47
CA LEU A 124 1.81 8.76 -24.28
C LEU A 124 3.34 8.82 -24.37
N LYS A 125 3.99 7.85 -25.00
CA LYS A 125 5.44 7.92 -25.27
C LYS A 125 5.77 9.05 -26.23
N GLN A 126 4.99 9.18 -27.31
CA GLN A 126 5.15 10.27 -28.26
C GLN A 126 4.96 11.63 -27.58
N SER A 127 3.90 11.77 -26.77
CA SER A 127 3.62 12.99 -26.01
C SER A 127 4.70 13.30 -24.97
N ALA A 128 5.33 12.28 -24.39
CA ALA A 128 6.50 12.47 -23.51
C ALA A 128 7.74 12.97 -24.27
N GLN A 129 7.88 12.65 -25.56
CA GLN A 129 9.04 13.05 -26.36
C GLN A 129 8.91 14.47 -26.93
N THR A 130 7.77 14.77 -27.56
CA THR A 130 7.59 15.98 -28.38
C THR A 130 6.54 16.96 -27.88
N SER A 131 5.90 16.68 -26.73
CA SER A 131 4.69 17.34 -26.23
C SER A 131 3.42 17.15 -27.07
N TYR A 132 2.27 17.39 -26.45
CA TYR A 132 0.94 17.37 -27.07
C TYR A 132 0.03 18.40 -26.39
N PHE A 133 -0.75 19.15 -27.17
CA PHE A 133 -1.68 20.14 -26.61
C PHE A 133 -2.92 19.46 -26.01
N MET A 134 -3.18 19.70 -24.72
CA MET A 134 -4.35 19.17 -24.02
C MET A 134 -5.12 20.29 -23.32
N THR A 135 -6.44 20.19 -23.31
CA THR A 135 -7.30 21.10 -22.55
C THR A 135 -7.40 20.61 -21.11
N ASP A 136 -7.15 21.50 -20.15
CA ASP A 136 -7.27 21.17 -18.73
C ASP A 136 -8.71 21.27 -18.19
N GLY A 137 -8.87 21.05 -16.88
CA GLY A 137 -10.17 21.12 -16.22
C GLY A 137 -10.83 22.50 -16.21
N LEU A 138 -10.08 23.57 -16.51
CA LEU A 138 -10.52 24.96 -16.58
C LEU A 138 -10.67 25.45 -18.02
N GLY A 139 -10.45 24.58 -19.02
CA GLY A 139 -10.55 24.95 -20.43
C GLY A 139 -9.26 25.54 -21.02
N CYS A 140 -8.18 25.63 -20.24
CA CYS A 140 -6.91 26.16 -20.73
C CYS A 140 -6.18 25.12 -21.59
N ILE A 141 -5.66 25.54 -22.74
CA ILE A 141 -4.83 24.70 -23.59
C ILE A 141 -3.41 24.70 -23.03
N ARG A 142 -2.89 23.52 -22.69
CA ARG A 142 -1.57 23.31 -22.11
C ARG A 142 -0.67 22.51 -23.04
N ASN A 143 0.60 22.87 -23.08
CA ASN A 143 1.60 22.11 -23.82
C ASN A 143 2.14 20.97 -22.96
N CYS A 144 1.57 19.76 -23.11
CA CYS A 144 1.72 18.70 -22.13
C CYS A 144 2.79 17.67 -22.50
N PHE A 145 3.59 17.26 -21.51
CA PHE A 145 4.49 16.11 -21.56
C PHE A 145 4.01 15.03 -20.59
N THR A 146 4.08 13.75 -20.99
CA THR A 146 3.47 12.63 -20.25
C THR A 146 4.50 11.62 -19.73
N PRO A 147 5.39 12.00 -18.79
CA PRO A 147 6.37 11.07 -18.23
C PRO A 147 5.68 9.96 -17.42
N LEU A 148 6.20 8.73 -17.47
CA LEU A 148 5.80 7.66 -16.56
C LEU A 148 6.47 7.87 -15.19
N VAL A 149 5.68 8.15 -14.16
CA VAL A 149 6.20 8.49 -12.82
C VAL A 149 5.91 7.44 -11.76
N SER A 150 4.95 6.55 -12.00
CA SER A 150 4.69 5.43 -11.10
C SER A 150 4.07 4.23 -11.83
N TYR A 151 4.48 3.03 -11.43
CA TYR A 151 3.90 1.76 -11.83
C TYR A 151 3.57 0.93 -10.58
N ILE A 152 2.29 0.91 -10.22
CA ILE A 152 1.76 0.23 -9.04
C ILE A 152 1.55 -1.25 -9.38
N ALA A 153 2.41 -2.10 -8.83
CA ALA A 153 2.40 -3.53 -9.06
C ALA A 153 2.92 -4.29 -7.84
N ASP A 154 2.59 -5.58 -7.75
CA ASP A 154 3.23 -6.48 -6.79
C ASP A 154 4.65 -6.86 -7.23
N LEU A 155 5.45 -7.45 -6.33
CA LEU A 155 6.87 -7.70 -6.62
C LEU A 155 7.12 -8.53 -7.90
N PRO A 156 6.45 -9.69 -8.13
CA PRO A 156 6.59 -10.42 -9.39
C PRO A 156 6.34 -9.57 -10.63
N GLU A 157 5.34 -8.69 -10.60
CA GLU A 157 5.04 -7.82 -11.73
C GLU A 157 5.99 -6.61 -11.82
N GLN A 158 6.49 -6.07 -10.70
CA GLN A 158 7.60 -5.10 -10.72
C GLN A 158 8.86 -5.70 -11.36
N GLN A 159 9.17 -6.97 -11.06
CA GLN A 159 10.28 -7.70 -11.67
C GLN A 159 10.08 -7.92 -13.17
N LEU A 160 8.84 -8.23 -13.59
CA LEU A 160 8.45 -8.26 -15.00
C LEU A 160 8.73 -6.92 -15.67
N VAL A 161 8.20 -5.83 -15.11
CA VAL A 161 8.36 -4.47 -15.64
C VAL A 161 9.83 -4.04 -15.71
N ALA A 162 10.63 -4.33 -14.68
CA ALA A 162 12.07 -4.05 -14.66
C ALA A 162 12.92 -5.01 -15.52
N CYS A 163 12.30 -6.03 -16.12
CA CYS A 163 12.96 -7.08 -16.91
C CYS A 163 13.98 -7.93 -16.12
N VAL A 164 13.82 -8.04 -14.80
CA VAL A 164 14.76 -8.77 -13.92
C VAL A 164 14.17 -10.06 -13.36
N SER A 165 15.04 -11.04 -13.15
CA SER A 165 14.66 -12.34 -12.60
C SER A 165 14.22 -12.25 -11.13
N LYS A 166 13.56 -13.30 -10.64
CA LYS A 166 13.03 -13.38 -9.26
C LYS A 166 14.04 -13.15 -8.15
N ASN A 167 15.32 -13.39 -8.43
CA ASN A 167 16.44 -13.31 -7.47
C ASN A 167 17.21 -11.99 -7.57
N ALA A 168 16.65 -10.98 -8.23
CA ALA A 168 17.21 -9.64 -8.35
C ALA A 168 16.15 -8.60 -7.96
N SER A 169 16.63 -7.49 -7.39
CA SER A 169 15.78 -6.36 -7.07
C SER A 169 15.35 -5.64 -8.37
N PRO A 170 14.07 -5.26 -8.50
CA PRO A 170 13.61 -4.43 -9.62
C PRO A 170 14.08 -2.97 -9.53
N VAL A 171 14.49 -2.50 -8.36
CA VAL A 171 14.82 -1.08 -8.09
C VAL A 171 16.27 -0.83 -7.68
N THR A 172 17.00 -1.87 -7.27
CA THR A 172 18.43 -1.79 -6.97
C THR A 172 19.23 -2.86 -7.72
N THR A 173 20.56 -2.75 -7.67
CA THR A 173 21.47 -3.77 -8.19
C THR A 173 21.53 -5.03 -7.32
N ALA A 174 20.89 -5.04 -6.15
CA ALA A 174 20.92 -6.15 -5.20
C ALA A 174 20.41 -7.46 -5.80
N THR A 175 21.02 -8.55 -5.36
CA THR A 175 20.66 -9.92 -5.66
C THR A 175 20.33 -10.70 -4.39
N LEU A 176 19.79 -11.91 -4.54
CA LEU A 176 19.27 -12.73 -3.43
C LEU A 176 20.17 -12.80 -2.17
N PRO A 177 21.50 -12.99 -2.25
CA PRO A 177 22.36 -13.04 -1.06
C PRO A 177 22.42 -11.71 -0.29
N GLU A 178 22.21 -10.60 -0.98
CA GLU A 178 22.32 -9.23 -0.46
C GLU A 178 21.00 -8.74 0.14
N PHE A 179 19.87 -9.43 -0.10
CA PHE A 179 18.55 -9.00 0.39
C PHE A 179 18.42 -8.94 1.92
N SER A 180 19.39 -9.49 2.64
CA SER A 180 19.41 -9.53 4.10
C SER A 180 20.44 -8.59 4.74
N ASP A 181 21.31 -7.90 4.00
CA ASP A 181 22.43 -7.16 4.60
C ASP A 181 22.04 -5.85 5.30
N GLY A 182 20.83 -5.34 5.04
CA GLY A 182 20.37 -4.06 5.59
C GLY A 182 21.02 -2.82 4.98
N GLN A 183 21.63 -2.98 3.80
CA GLN A 183 22.28 -1.91 3.05
C GLN A 183 21.38 -1.44 1.90
N LEU A 184 21.42 -0.14 1.63
CA LEU A 184 20.83 0.42 0.42
C LEU A 184 21.81 0.21 -0.74
N HIS A 185 21.45 -0.71 -1.64
CA HIS A 185 22.23 -0.97 -2.85
C HIS A 185 22.04 0.12 -3.91
N PRO A 186 23.02 0.29 -4.83
CA PRO A 186 22.90 1.23 -5.93
C PRO A 186 21.58 1.08 -6.71
N PRO A 187 20.96 2.18 -7.15
CA PRO A 187 19.76 2.11 -7.99
C PRO A 187 20.00 1.35 -9.29
N ARG A 188 19.01 0.55 -9.71
CA ARG A 188 19.00 -0.10 -11.02
C ARG A 188 18.37 0.84 -12.05
N SER A 189 19.19 1.69 -12.67
CA SER A 189 18.69 2.59 -13.70
C SER A 189 18.18 1.82 -14.93
N GLY A 190 17.22 2.40 -15.63
CA GLY A 190 16.75 1.92 -16.92
C GLY A 190 17.91 1.81 -17.91
N MET A 191 18.81 2.80 -17.91
CA MET A 191 20.00 2.80 -18.76
C MET A 191 20.92 1.60 -18.48
N SER A 192 21.23 1.31 -17.21
CA SER A 192 22.06 0.15 -16.86
C SER A 192 21.43 -1.18 -17.30
N THR A 193 20.10 -1.27 -17.20
CA THR A 193 19.35 -2.46 -17.64
C THR A 193 19.37 -2.60 -19.17
N LEU A 194 19.21 -1.50 -19.90
CA LEU A 194 19.30 -1.49 -21.37
C LEU A 194 20.72 -1.86 -21.86
N GLN A 195 21.76 -1.40 -21.18
CA GLN A 195 23.14 -1.78 -21.47
C GLN A 195 23.38 -3.28 -21.29
N LEU A 196 22.88 -3.87 -20.19
CA LEU A 196 22.95 -5.32 -19.99
C LEU A 196 22.17 -6.09 -21.07
N ILE A 197 20.98 -5.60 -21.47
CA ILE A 197 20.22 -6.20 -22.57
C ILE A 197 21.01 -6.14 -23.88
N GLN A 198 21.61 -4.99 -24.19
CA GLN A 198 22.43 -4.81 -25.40
C GLN A 198 23.64 -5.75 -25.42
N GLN A 199 24.32 -5.92 -24.27
CA GLN A 199 25.40 -6.89 -24.13
C GLN A 199 24.92 -8.31 -24.45
N VAL A 200 23.81 -8.75 -23.85
CA VAL A 200 23.24 -10.08 -24.13
C VAL A 200 22.86 -10.25 -25.61
N CYS A 201 22.28 -9.21 -26.23
CA CYS A 201 21.96 -9.19 -27.65
C CYS A 201 23.20 -9.30 -28.56
N SER A 202 24.36 -8.80 -28.12
CA SER A 202 25.62 -8.94 -28.87
C SER A 202 26.18 -10.36 -28.82
N GLU A 203 25.88 -11.11 -27.75
CA GLU A 203 26.38 -12.47 -27.51
C GLU A 203 25.44 -13.57 -28.04
N ALA A 204 24.14 -13.27 -28.18
CA ALA A 204 23.12 -14.20 -28.62
C ALA A 204 21.97 -13.47 -29.34
N ASP A 205 21.51 -14.03 -30.45
CA ASP A 205 20.30 -13.56 -31.13
C ASP A 205 19.09 -13.68 -30.18
N PRO A 206 18.31 -12.61 -29.93
CA PRO A 206 17.07 -12.67 -29.18
C PRO A 206 16.09 -13.75 -29.64
N TRP A 207 16.13 -14.16 -30.90
CA TRP A 207 15.25 -15.19 -31.46
C TRP A 207 15.81 -16.62 -31.29
N ASP A 208 17.10 -16.79 -30.98
CA ASP A 208 17.62 -18.03 -30.40
C ASP A 208 17.27 -18.08 -28.90
N ILE A 209 16.01 -18.42 -28.61
CA ILE A 209 15.43 -18.39 -27.27
C ILE A 209 16.28 -19.16 -26.25
N LYS A 210 16.83 -20.31 -26.64
CA LYS A 210 17.62 -21.17 -25.75
C LYS A 210 18.93 -20.51 -25.36
N ARG A 211 19.71 -20.04 -26.35
CA ARG A 211 20.98 -19.36 -26.11
C ARG A 211 20.78 -18.03 -25.40
N PHE A 212 19.81 -17.24 -25.85
CA PHE A 212 19.49 -15.94 -25.28
C PHE A 212 19.07 -16.04 -23.82
N GLN A 213 18.19 -17.00 -23.48
CA GLN A 213 17.78 -17.20 -22.10
C GLN A 213 18.97 -17.57 -21.20
N LYS A 214 19.88 -18.42 -21.68
CA LYS A 214 21.06 -18.81 -20.92
C LYS A 214 21.90 -17.59 -20.57
N GLN A 215 22.18 -16.71 -21.53
CA GLN A 215 22.94 -15.48 -21.31
C GLN A 215 22.19 -14.49 -20.40
N ALA A 216 20.90 -14.26 -20.64
CA ALA A 216 20.08 -13.39 -19.80
C ALA A 216 20.06 -13.83 -18.33
N LYS A 217 19.98 -15.15 -18.06
CA LYS A 217 20.00 -15.71 -16.71
C LYS A 217 21.32 -15.44 -15.96
N LEU A 218 22.46 -15.41 -16.66
CA LEU A 218 23.76 -15.13 -16.04
C LEU A 218 23.80 -13.72 -15.45
N VAL A 219 23.22 -12.74 -16.16
CA VAL A 219 23.11 -11.34 -15.74
C VAL A 219 21.77 -11.02 -15.03
N LYS A 220 21.05 -12.05 -14.57
CA LYS A 220 19.79 -11.94 -13.79
C LYS A 220 18.63 -11.23 -14.52
N LEU A 221 18.60 -11.23 -15.84
CA LEU A 221 17.49 -10.71 -16.66
C LEU A 221 16.43 -11.78 -16.97
N LEU A 222 15.20 -11.34 -17.26
CA LEU A 222 14.08 -12.20 -17.68
C LEU A 222 14.17 -12.68 -19.13
N GLY A 223 15.04 -12.09 -19.94
CA GLY A 223 15.15 -12.38 -21.37
C GLY A 223 14.23 -11.53 -22.27
N VAL A 224 13.72 -10.41 -21.74
CA VAL A 224 13.09 -9.34 -22.52
C VAL A 224 14.17 -8.50 -23.18
N HIS A 225 14.09 -8.32 -24.49
CA HIS A 225 15.09 -7.56 -25.27
C HIS A 225 14.58 -6.18 -25.73
N GLN A 226 13.27 -5.91 -25.57
CA GLN A 226 12.64 -4.63 -25.90
C GLN A 226 11.70 -4.22 -24.76
N PRO A 227 12.24 -3.71 -23.63
CA PRO A 227 11.41 -3.24 -22.52
C PRO A 227 10.50 -2.09 -22.96
N PHE A 228 9.26 -2.08 -22.51
CA PHE A 228 8.29 -1.10 -23.01
C PHE A 228 8.64 0.36 -22.67
N TRP A 229 9.42 0.59 -21.62
CA TRP A 229 9.80 1.93 -21.17
C TRP A 229 11.09 2.46 -21.84
N ARG A 230 11.74 1.67 -22.70
CA ARG A 230 13.05 1.99 -23.31
C ARG A 230 13.09 3.30 -24.09
N ASP A 231 11.96 3.70 -24.66
CA ASP A 231 11.76 4.86 -25.53
C ASP A 231 10.74 5.85 -24.95
N TRP A 232 10.35 5.68 -23.69
CA TRP A 232 9.44 6.60 -23.00
C TRP A 232 10.27 7.63 -22.23
N LYS A 233 10.31 8.87 -22.73
CA LYS A 233 11.11 9.96 -22.12
C LYS A 233 10.78 10.10 -20.63
N PHE A 234 11.83 10.17 -19.80
CA PHE A 234 11.80 10.22 -18.34
C PHE A 234 11.30 8.97 -17.60
N ALA A 235 10.93 7.89 -18.32
CA ALA A 235 10.57 6.62 -17.71
C ALA A 235 11.83 5.81 -17.37
N ASP A 236 12.13 5.72 -16.08
CA ASP A 236 13.21 4.87 -15.58
C ASP A 236 12.70 4.05 -14.38
N PRO A 237 12.84 2.71 -14.39
CA PRO A 237 12.36 1.83 -13.33
C PRO A 237 12.81 2.24 -11.92
N THR A 238 14.00 2.84 -11.76
CA THR A 238 14.46 3.35 -10.46
C THR A 238 13.52 4.39 -9.87
N PHE A 239 12.86 5.19 -10.71
CA PHE A 239 11.96 6.26 -10.28
C PHE A 239 10.49 5.85 -10.33
N PHE A 240 10.04 5.12 -11.35
CA PHE A 240 8.61 4.80 -11.44
C PHE A 240 8.21 3.53 -10.66
N LEU A 241 9.14 2.63 -10.29
CA LEU A 241 8.81 1.50 -9.42
C LEU A 241 8.89 1.93 -7.95
N ASN A 242 7.82 2.62 -7.52
CA ASN A 242 7.67 3.11 -6.17
C ASN A 242 7.43 1.98 -5.16
N GLY A 243 7.71 2.26 -3.89
CA GLY A 243 7.42 1.35 -2.80
C GLY A 243 5.91 1.17 -2.65
N GLU A 244 5.43 -0.07 -2.64
CA GLU A 244 4.00 -0.36 -2.55
C GLU A 244 3.65 -0.95 -1.16
N ILE A 245 2.89 -0.19 -0.37
CA ILE A 245 2.60 -0.48 1.04
C ILE A 245 1.89 -1.82 1.24
N LEU A 246 0.93 -2.16 0.39
CA LEU A 246 0.05 -3.31 0.60
C LEU A 246 0.76 -4.65 0.43
N HIS A 247 1.51 -4.81 -0.65
CA HIS A 247 2.23 -6.04 -1.00
C HIS A 247 3.63 -6.08 -0.40
N THR A 248 4.29 -4.93 -0.23
CA THR A 248 5.64 -4.88 0.35
C THR A 248 5.56 -4.91 1.87
N CYS A 249 4.80 -4.03 2.51
CA CYS A 249 4.77 -3.93 3.98
C CYS A 249 3.72 -4.84 4.61
N HIS A 250 2.44 -4.64 4.32
CA HIS A 250 1.38 -5.41 4.98
C HIS A 250 1.50 -6.90 4.68
N LYS A 251 1.68 -7.27 3.40
CA LYS A 251 1.85 -8.69 3.05
C LYS A 251 3.16 -9.27 3.61
N PHE A 252 4.25 -8.50 3.76
CA PHE A 252 5.44 -8.96 4.50
C PHE A 252 5.12 -9.23 5.98
N PHE A 253 4.37 -8.35 6.62
CA PHE A 253 3.93 -8.54 8.00
C PHE A 253 3.18 -9.87 8.17
N PHE A 254 2.23 -10.21 7.28
CA PHE A 254 1.49 -11.47 7.39
C PHE A 254 2.27 -12.70 6.94
N ASP A 255 3.04 -12.58 5.86
CA ASP A 255 3.81 -13.71 5.32
C ASP A 255 4.97 -14.11 6.25
N HIS A 256 5.45 -13.17 7.08
CA HIS A 256 6.65 -13.32 7.89
C HIS A 256 6.44 -12.93 9.36
N ILE A 257 6.24 -11.64 9.68
CA ILE A 257 6.24 -11.15 11.08
C ILE A 257 5.21 -11.88 11.95
N LEU A 258 3.96 -11.97 11.51
CA LEU A 258 2.90 -12.64 12.25
C LEU A 258 3.20 -14.14 12.42
N LYS A 259 3.83 -14.78 11.43
CA LYS A 259 4.23 -16.18 11.57
C LYS A 259 5.34 -16.34 12.60
N TRP A 260 6.35 -15.47 12.59
CA TRP A 260 7.40 -15.50 13.61
C TRP A 260 6.83 -15.31 15.01
N CYS A 261 5.88 -14.37 15.16
CA CYS A 261 5.18 -14.17 16.42
C CYS A 261 4.40 -15.41 16.87
N LYS A 262 3.74 -16.13 15.96
CA LYS A 262 3.02 -17.38 16.26
C LYS A 262 3.96 -18.50 16.71
N GLU A 263 5.11 -18.64 16.05
CA GLU A 263 6.12 -19.64 16.43
C GLU A 263 6.75 -19.33 17.79
N VAL A 264 7.13 -18.06 18.05
CA VAL A 264 7.82 -17.66 19.29
C VAL A 264 6.88 -17.63 20.49
N ALA A 265 5.68 -17.06 20.35
CA ALA A 265 4.72 -16.94 21.44
C ALA A 265 3.94 -18.25 21.69
N GLY A 266 3.79 -19.08 20.65
CA GLY A 266 2.88 -20.22 20.62
C GLY A 266 1.43 -19.81 20.32
N ASN A 267 0.79 -20.56 19.42
CA ASN A 267 -0.59 -20.29 18.97
C ASN A 267 -1.58 -20.18 20.13
N TYR A 268 -1.50 -21.08 21.12
CA TYR A 268 -2.41 -21.08 22.27
C TYR A 268 -2.33 -19.77 23.07
N LEU A 269 -1.12 -19.34 23.43
CA LEU A 269 -0.93 -18.15 24.24
C LEU A 269 -1.30 -16.89 23.47
N LEU A 270 -0.87 -16.79 22.20
CA LEU A 270 -1.21 -15.66 21.36
C LEU A 270 -2.73 -15.54 21.17
N ASP A 271 -3.42 -16.64 20.88
CA ASP A 271 -4.88 -16.64 20.75
C ASP A 271 -5.59 -16.26 22.04
N THR A 272 -5.14 -16.78 23.19
CA THR A 272 -5.70 -16.42 24.51
C THR A 272 -5.58 -14.91 24.78
N ARG A 273 -4.45 -14.30 24.43
CA ARG A 273 -4.25 -12.84 24.57
C ARG A 273 -5.18 -12.04 23.65
N TYR A 274 -5.36 -12.47 22.41
CA TYR A 274 -6.30 -11.82 21.49
C TYR A 274 -7.77 -12.01 21.92
N LYS A 275 -8.12 -13.15 22.51
CA LYS A 275 -9.46 -13.43 23.05
C LYS A 275 -9.78 -12.57 24.28
N THR A 276 -8.80 -12.34 25.14
CA THR A 276 -8.93 -11.52 26.36
C THR A 276 -8.83 -10.02 26.09
N GLN A 277 -8.38 -9.61 24.90
CA GLN A 277 -8.30 -8.21 24.53
C GLN A 277 -9.69 -7.53 24.63
N HIS A 278 -9.75 -6.43 25.38
CA HIS A 278 -10.98 -5.65 25.54
C HIS A 278 -11.53 -5.23 24.18
N LYS A 279 -12.86 -5.36 24.02
CA LYS A 279 -13.57 -4.89 22.83
C LYS A 279 -13.43 -3.36 22.75
N ARG A 280 -12.88 -2.87 21.63
CA ARG A 280 -12.73 -1.44 21.35
C ARG A 280 -13.60 -1.06 20.16
N ILE A 281 -14.13 0.16 20.18
CA ILE A 281 -14.87 0.72 19.04
C ILE A 281 -13.93 0.82 17.84
N ALA A 282 -14.42 0.49 16.64
CA ALA A 282 -13.69 0.56 15.37
C ALA A 282 -12.44 -0.33 15.25
N VAL A 283 -12.20 -1.27 16.19
CA VAL A 283 -11.14 -2.28 16.10
C VAL A 283 -11.77 -3.66 16.15
N ARG A 284 -11.35 -4.56 15.26
CA ARG A 284 -11.82 -5.96 15.29
C ARG A 284 -11.42 -6.62 16.61
N HIS A 285 -12.40 -7.25 17.25
CA HIS A 285 -12.14 -8.17 18.36
C HIS A 285 -11.99 -9.60 17.82
N PHE A 286 -10.91 -10.27 18.21
CA PHE A 286 -10.54 -11.61 17.76
C PHE A 286 -10.96 -12.68 18.77
N GLY A 287 -12.28 -12.85 18.98
CA GLY A 287 -12.84 -13.78 19.98
C GLY A 287 -12.55 -15.27 19.71
N LEU A 288 -12.04 -15.61 18.52
CA LEU A 288 -11.58 -16.96 18.18
C LEU A 288 -10.05 -17.07 18.12
N GLY A 289 -9.33 -16.01 18.50
CA GLY A 289 -7.88 -15.88 18.28
C GLY A 289 -7.52 -15.50 16.84
N VAL A 290 -6.22 -15.53 16.54
CA VAL A 290 -5.63 -15.12 15.25
C VAL A 290 -4.91 -16.27 14.54
N SER A 291 -4.78 -17.43 15.19
CA SER A 291 -4.01 -18.56 14.67
C SER A 291 -4.77 -19.37 13.62
N HIS A 292 -6.10 -19.45 13.72
CA HIS A 292 -6.94 -20.33 12.88
C HIS A 292 -7.40 -19.72 11.55
N ILE A 293 -7.29 -18.40 11.36
CA ILE A 293 -7.92 -17.72 10.23
C ILE A 293 -7.06 -17.88 8.97
N LYS A 294 -7.51 -18.73 8.04
CA LYS A 294 -6.86 -18.98 6.74
C LYS A 294 -7.03 -17.83 5.73
N GLN A 295 -8.11 -17.06 5.86
CA GLN A 295 -8.39 -15.89 5.02
C GLN A 295 -8.86 -14.75 5.91
N MET A 296 -8.05 -13.69 6.01
CA MET A 296 -8.39 -12.47 6.73
C MET A 296 -8.71 -11.35 5.75
N THR A 297 -9.60 -10.45 6.16
CA THR A 297 -9.83 -9.19 5.45
C THR A 297 -8.67 -8.21 5.66
N GLY A 298 -8.49 -7.25 4.74
CA GLY A 298 -7.48 -6.20 4.90
C GLY A 298 -7.62 -5.38 6.18
N ARG A 299 -8.85 -5.26 6.72
CA ARG A 299 -9.10 -4.59 8.01
C ARG A 299 -8.58 -5.43 9.18
N GLU A 300 -8.89 -6.73 9.21
CA GLU A 300 -8.40 -7.65 10.24
C GLU A 300 -6.88 -7.70 10.28
N HIS A 301 -6.27 -7.74 9.09
CA HIS A 301 -4.83 -7.61 8.91
C HIS A 301 -4.27 -6.37 9.64
N ARG A 302 -4.77 -5.16 9.32
CA ARG A 302 -4.29 -3.93 9.95
C ARG A 302 -4.50 -3.90 11.47
N ASP A 303 -5.62 -4.44 11.97
CA ASP A 303 -5.90 -4.46 13.41
C ASP A 303 -4.94 -5.38 14.20
N ILE A 304 -4.54 -6.52 13.63
CA ILE A 304 -3.48 -7.37 14.19
C ILE A 304 -2.15 -6.62 14.19
N GLN A 305 -1.80 -5.98 13.08
CA GLN A 305 -0.54 -5.23 12.99
C GLN A 305 -0.44 -4.09 14.03
N ARG A 306 -1.56 -3.43 14.37
CA ARG A 306 -1.65 -2.41 15.44
C ARG A 306 -1.39 -2.95 16.83
N THR A 307 -1.70 -4.21 17.07
CA THR A 307 -1.78 -4.79 18.42
C THR A 307 -0.73 -5.85 18.68
N ILE A 308 0.03 -6.28 17.66
CA ILE A 308 0.96 -7.40 17.78
C ILE A 308 2.03 -7.22 18.87
N VAL A 309 2.62 -6.02 19.00
CA VAL A 309 3.71 -5.74 19.96
C VAL A 309 3.27 -5.99 21.40
N PRO A 310 2.16 -5.40 21.91
CA PRO A 310 1.69 -5.73 23.25
C PRO A 310 1.23 -7.19 23.37
N MET A 311 0.74 -7.82 22.28
CA MET A 311 0.32 -9.23 22.33
C MET A 311 1.49 -10.20 22.48
N ILE A 312 2.69 -9.88 21.99
CA ILE A 312 3.88 -10.75 22.13
C ILE A 312 4.74 -10.41 23.36
N ALA A 313 4.55 -9.26 24.01
CA ALA A 313 5.34 -8.85 25.15
C ALA A 313 5.21 -9.84 26.32
N GLY A 314 6.31 -10.52 26.68
CA GLY A 314 6.31 -11.58 27.70
C GLY A 314 5.45 -12.80 27.33
N ALA A 315 5.16 -13.00 26.03
CA ALA A 315 4.39 -14.15 25.57
C ALA A 315 5.30 -15.38 25.41
N GLY A 316 5.35 -16.23 26.44
CA GLY A 316 6.14 -17.46 26.41
C GLY A 316 7.62 -17.20 26.67
N ALA A 317 8.37 -18.26 26.97
CA ALA A 317 9.78 -18.16 27.39
C ALA A 317 10.71 -17.62 26.29
N ASN A 318 10.37 -17.85 25.01
CA ASN A 318 11.20 -17.45 23.87
C ASN A 318 10.92 -16.02 23.38
N SER A 319 9.86 -15.36 23.86
CA SER A 319 9.58 -13.95 23.52
C SER A 319 10.42 -13.02 24.37
N THR A 320 11.71 -12.94 24.06
CA THR A 320 12.68 -12.10 24.75
C THR A 320 12.41 -10.61 24.50
N PRO A 321 12.88 -9.70 25.37
CA PRO A 321 12.78 -8.26 25.12
C PRO A 321 13.38 -7.85 23.77
N LEU A 322 14.48 -8.48 23.34
CA LEU A 322 15.13 -8.20 22.06
C LEU A 322 14.28 -8.65 20.86
N PHE A 323 13.61 -9.80 20.96
CA PHE A 323 12.65 -10.24 19.95
C PHE A 323 11.49 -9.23 19.81
N VAL A 324 10.88 -8.84 20.94
CA VAL A 324 9.79 -7.85 20.96
C VAL A 324 10.26 -6.51 20.37
N TYR A 325 11.48 -6.07 20.71
CA TYR A 325 12.08 -4.86 20.16
C TYR A 325 12.26 -4.94 18.63
N SER A 326 12.72 -6.08 18.11
CA SER A 326 12.86 -6.29 16.66
C SER A 326 11.51 -6.19 15.94
N ILE A 327 10.48 -6.88 16.45
CA ILE A 327 9.13 -6.80 15.87
C ILE A 327 8.56 -5.38 15.96
N ARG A 328 8.75 -4.69 17.09
CA ARG A 328 8.37 -3.29 17.26
C ARG A 328 9.04 -2.41 16.20
N SER A 329 10.34 -2.54 16.00
CA SER A 329 11.11 -1.71 15.05
C SER A 329 10.59 -1.83 13.62
N MET A 330 10.26 -3.05 13.18
CA MET A 330 9.64 -3.27 11.87
C MET A 330 8.20 -2.74 11.81
N THR A 331 7.39 -2.94 12.86
CA THR A 331 6.04 -2.39 12.91
C THR A 331 6.07 -0.85 12.85
N GLU A 332 6.99 -0.22 13.57
CA GLU A 332 7.25 1.23 13.56
C GLU A 332 7.62 1.71 12.16
N PHE A 333 8.56 1.04 11.48
CA PHE A 333 8.90 1.35 10.09
C PHE A 333 7.66 1.32 9.18
N ILE A 334 6.84 0.27 9.28
CA ILE A 334 5.64 0.15 8.44
C ILE A 334 4.63 1.27 8.77
N TYR A 335 4.49 1.68 10.03
CA TYR A 335 3.65 2.83 10.37
C TYR A 335 4.17 4.12 9.77
N GLN A 336 5.45 4.42 9.95
CA GLN A 336 6.03 5.65 9.46
C GLN A 336 6.01 5.72 7.93
N ALA A 337 6.20 4.59 7.23
CA ALA A 337 6.10 4.52 5.76
C ALA A 337 4.69 4.85 5.21
N GLN A 338 3.66 4.81 6.06
CA GLN A 338 2.28 5.17 5.71
C GLN A 338 1.96 6.64 6.02
N ASN A 339 2.92 7.44 6.49
CA ASN A 339 2.65 8.83 6.82
C ASN A 339 2.16 9.59 5.57
N PRO A 340 1.08 10.38 5.68
CA PRO A 340 0.53 11.13 4.54
C PRO A 340 1.51 12.21 4.06
N THR A 341 2.40 12.67 4.95
CA THR A 341 3.44 13.63 4.63
C THR A 341 4.75 13.22 5.29
N HIS A 342 5.86 13.54 4.63
CA HIS A 342 7.19 13.24 5.10
C HIS A 342 8.08 14.49 5.06
N THR A 343 8.84 14.70 6.12
CA THR A 343 9.97 15.62 6.15
C THR A 343 11.29 14.86 6.29
N ASN A 344 12.42 15.54 6.17
CA ASN A 344 13.75 14.94 6.35
C ASN A 344 13.89 14.22 7.71
N SER A 345 13.41 14.82 8.80
CA SER A 345 13.44 14.20 10.12
C SER A 345 12.54 12.94 10.21
N SER A 346 11.34 12.99 9.63
CA SER A 346 10.45 11.82 9.58
C SER A 346 11.03 10.67 8.75
N LEU A 347 11.72 10.99 7.64
CA LEU A 347 12.40 10.01 6.79
C LEU A 347 13.59 9.39 7.52
N ALA A 348 14.38 10.21 8.22
CA ALA A 348 15.48 9.73 9.06
C ALA A 348 14.97 8.78 10.16
N SER A 349 13.85 9.11 10.79
CA SER A 349 13.19 8.25 11.78
C SER A 349 12.74 6.92 11.17
N MET A 350 12.13 6.96 9.98
CA MET A 350 11.66 5.77 9.29
C MET A 350 12.82 4.85 8.92
N VAL A 351 13.88 5.41 8.32
CA VAL A 351 15.11 4.67 7.99
C VAL A 351 15.78 4.13 9.27
N GLY A 352 15.74 4.90 10.36
CA GLY A 352 16.22 4.48 11.68
C GLY A 352 15.50 3.22 12.18
N ALA A 353 14.17 3.19 12.15
CA ALA A 353 13.38 2.03 12.55
C ALA A 353 13.71 0.77 11.72
N LEU A 354 13.94 0.92 10.41
CA LEU A 354 14.37 -0.20 9.56
C LEU A 354 15.77 -0.68 9.94
N LYS A 355 16.72 0.24 10.18
CA LYS A 355 18.08 -0.09 10.64
C LYS A 355 18.06 -0.82 11.98
N GLU A 356 17.23 -0.38 12.92
CA GLU A 356 17.04 -1.05 14.21
C GLU A 356 16.51 -2.48 14.05
N PHE A 357 15.57 -2.70 13.12
CA PHE A 357 15.15 -4.06 12.78
C PHE A 357 16.33 -4.89 12.24
N HIS A 358 17.11 -4.37 11.30
CA HIS A 358 18.27 -5.10 10.76
C HIS A 358 19.33 -5.41 11.83
N ALA A 359 19.53 -4.52 12.81
CA ALA A 359 20.45 -4.74 13.93
C ALA A 359 19.95 -5.80 14.93
N THR A 360 18.64 -6.03 15.03
CA THR A 360 18.04 -6.87 16.08
C THR A 360 17.33 -8.13 15.56
N LYS A 361 17.14 -8.26 14.25
CA LYS A 361 16.44 -9.40 13.63
C LYS A 361 17.05 -10.76 13.93
N GLN A 362 18.33 -10.83 14.32
CA GLN A 362 18.96 -12.07 14.77
C GLN A 362 18.19 -12.70 15.93
N ALA A 363 17.57 -11.89 16.80
CA ALA A 363 16.72 -12.37 17.89
C ALA A 363 15.50 -13.19 17.41
N VAL A 364 15.04 -12.99 16.17
CA VAL A 364 13.97 -13.83 15.57
C VAL A 364 14.49 -15.23 15.25
N VAL A 365 15.75 -15.34 14.83
CA VAL A 365 16.40 -16.63 14.55
C VAL A 365 16.73 -17.34 15.86
N ASP A 366 17.29 -16.60 16.83
CA ASP A 366 17.66 -17.13 18.15
C ASP A 366 16.44 -17.63 18.94
N ALA A 367 15.27 -16.98 18.75
CA ALA A 367 13.99 -17.43 19.29
C ALA A 367 13.31 -18.55 18.46
N GLU A 368 13.99 -19.06 17.43
CA GLU A 368 13.48 -20.04 16.47
C GLU A 368 12.17 -19.65 15.76
N GLY A 369 11.86 -18.34 15.71
CA GLY A 369 10.64 -17.83 15.11
C GLY A 369 10.59 -17.97 13.60
N ARG A 370 11.76 -18.00 12.95
CA ARG A 370 11.86 -18.16 11.50
C ARG A 370 11.97 -19.63 11.11
N ARG A 371 10.83 -20.29 10.88
CA ARG A 371 10.75 -21.69 10.43
C ARG A 371 10.26 -21.82 8.98
N GLY A 372 10.85 -22.75 8.25
CA GLY A 372 10.39 -23.23 6.96
C GLY A 372 10.04 -24.73 7.02
N ALA A 373 9.68 -25.32 5.89
CA ALA A 373 9.32 -26.74 5.82
C ALA A 373 10.47 -27.70 6.25
N LYS A 374 11.72 -27.23 6.19
CA LYS A 374 12.93 -27.98 6.56
C LYS A 374 13.47 -27.65 7.96
N GLY A 375 12.72 -26.89 8.77
CA GLY A 375 13.13 -26.47 10.11
C GLY A 375 13.47 -24.98 10.19
N VAL A 376 14.28 -24.61 11.19
CA VAL A 376 14.70 -23.23 11.45
C VAL A 376 15.54 -22.71 10.28
N ARG A 377 15.34 -21.44 9.92
CA ARG A 377 16.12 -20.72 8.90
C ARG A 377 16.86 -19.56 9.54
N ASP A 378 18.11 -19.40 9.16
CA ASP A 378 19.03 -18.35 9.58
C ASP A 378 19.03 -17.14 8.63
N ASP A 379 18.72 -17.33 7.36
CA ASP A 379 18.77 -16.29 6.32
C ASP A 379 17.56 -15.35 6.33
N PHE A 380 17.72 -14.05 6.06
CA PHE A 380 16.61 -13.11 5.79
C PHE A 380 16.51 -12.72 4.31
N ASN A 381 16.71 -13.67 3.39
CA ASN A 381 16.68 -13.40 1.94
C ASN A 381 15.24 -13.20 1.45
N ILE A 382 14.61 -12.13 1.92
CA ILE A 382 13.23 -11.76 1.69
C ILE A 382 13.27 -10.54 0.77
N PRO A 383 12.88 -10.67 -0.51
CA PRO A 383 12.98 -9.56 -1.46
C PRO A 383 12.23 -8.30 -1.01
N LYS A 384 11.07 -8.46 -0.35
CA LYS A 384 10.28 -7.34 0.18
C LYS A 384 11.05 -6.53 1.24
N LEU A 385 11.93 -7.17 2.01
CA LEU A 385 12.75 -6.50 3.02
C LEU A 385 13.83 -5.63 2.34
N GLU A 386 14.40 -6.09 1.24
CA GLU A 386 15.33 -5.29 0.43
C GLU A 386 14.63 -4.07 -0.18
N LEU A 387 13.43 -4.23 -0.74
CA LEU A 387 12.67 -3.12 -1.33
C LEU A 387 12.43 -1.97 -0.34
N MET A 388 12.24 -2.29 0.95
CA MET A 388 12.03 -1.30 2.01
C MET A 388 13.20 -0.32 2.15
N GLN A 389 14.42 -0.72 1.80
CA GLN A 389 15.60 0.14 1.82
C GLN A 389 15.48 1.32 0.84
N SER A 390 14.72 1.15 -0.26
CA SER A 390 14.53 2.18 -1.28
C SER A 390 13.43 3.20 -0.94
N PHE A 391 12.67 3.00 0.15
CA PHE A 391 11.47 3.81 0.43
C PHE A 391 11.77 5.30 0.62
N ALA A 392 12.84 5.65 1.34
CA ALA A 392 13.24 7.04 1.53
C ALA A 392 13.61 7.72 0.18
N ARG A 393 14.29 6.99 -0.71
CA ARG A 393 14.60 7.46 -2.06
C ARG A 393 13.32 7.64 -2.90
N ASN A 394 12.38 6.72 -2.78
CA ASN A 394 11.11 6.81 -3.51
C ASN A 394 10.30 8.03 -3.03
N ILE A 395 10.26 8.28 -1.72
CA ILE A 395 9.50 9.41 -1.14
C ILE A 395 10.10 10.76 -1.53
N THR A 396 11.42 10.89 -1.44
CA THR A 396 12.11 12.14 -1.83
C THR A 396 11.90 12.46 -3.31
N ASN A 397 11.89 11.44 -4.18
CA ASN A 397 11.70 11.64 -5.61
C ASN A 397 10.23 11.88 -6.00
N ASN A 398 9.27 11.15 -5.43
CA ASN A 398 7.90 11.09 -5.94
C ASN A 398 6.80 11.44 -4.92
N GLY A 399 7.14 11.86 -3.70
CA GLY A 399 6.16 12.11 -2.62
C GLY A 399 5.76 10.83 -1.87
N THR A 400 4.74 10.91 -1.00
CA THR A 400 4.39 9.81 -0.09
C THR A 400 4.03 8.50 -0.81
N LEU A 401 4.35 7.36 -0.22
CA LEU A 401 4.04 6.04 -0.78
C LEU A 401 2.53 5.72 -0.76
N MET A 402 1.77 6.34 0.14
CA MET A 402 0.33 6.10 0.25
C MET A 402 -0.43 6.47 -1.03
N GLN A 403 0.10 7.41 -1.81
CA GLN A 403 -0.50 7.79 -3.09
C GLN A 403 -0.32 6.73 -4.19
N TYR A 404 0.51 5.71 -3.94
CA TYR A 404 0.87 4.64 -4.87
C TYR A 404 0.50 3.25 -4.33
N THR A 405 -0.41 3.16 -3.35
CA THR A 405 -0.83 1.84 -2.86
C THR A 405 -1.74 1.09 -3.85
N ALA A 406 -1.61 -0.23 -3.88
CA ALA A 406 -2.46 -1.12 -4.66
C ALA A 406 -3.89 -1.30 -4.09
N ASP A 407 -4.26 -0.63 -2.99
CA ASP A 407 -5.64 -0.68 -2.46
C ASP A 407 -6.65 -0.21 -3.52
N VAL A 408 -6.35 0.87 -4.26
CA VAL A 408 -7.24 1.37 -5.34
C VAL A 408 -7.32 0.39 -6.50
N THR A 409 -6.18 -0.15 -6.96
CA THR A 409 -6.15 -1.09 -8.09
C THR A 409 -6.88 -2.39 -7.73
N LYS A 410 -6.73 -2.91 -6.50
CA LYS A 410 -7.52 -4.06 -6.02
C LYS A 410 -9.01 -3.80 -6.00
N ARG A 411 -9.44 -2.58 -5.66
CA ARG A 411 -10.85 -2.20 -5.77
C ARG A 411 -11.30 -2.15 -7.22
N LEU A 412 -10.47 -1.63 -8.13
CA LEU A 412 -10.76 -1.60 -9.57
C LEU A 412 -10.84 -3.00 -10.18
N LEU A 413 -10.05 -3.98 -9.72
CA LEU A 413 -10.18 -5.38 -10.14
C LEU A 413 -11.58 -5.95 -9.83
N ILE A 414 -12.18 -5.53 -8.73
CA ILE A 414 -13.55 -5.96 -8.39
C ILE A 414 -14.53 -5.36 -9.40
N THR A 415 -14.45 -4.05 -9.65
CA THR A 415 -15.43 -3.34 -10.48
C THR A 415 -15.24 -3.54 -11.98
N HIS A 416 -14.01 -3.80 -12.44
CA HIS A 416 -13.68 -3.93 -13.88
C HIS A 416 -13.43 -5.37 -14.33
N CYS A 417 -13.26 -6.32 -13.40
CA CYS A 417 -13.10 -7.73 -13.76
C CYS A 417 -14.19 -8.59 -13.13
N LYS A 418 -14.26 -8.64 -11.80
CA LYS A 418 -15.10 -9.63 -11.10
C LYS A 418 -16.60 -9.38 -11.28
N LEU A 419 -17.07 -8.15 -11.06
CA LEU A 419 -18.49 -7.83 -11.23
C LEU A 419 -18.95 -7.88 -12.70
N PRO A 420 -18.20 -7.34 -13.69
CA PRO A 420 -18.55 -7.53 -15.09
C PRO A 420 -18.56 -9.00 -15.51
N PHE A 421 -17.58 -9.79 -15.05
CA PHE A 421 -17.52 -11.22 -15.36
C PHE A 421 -18.79 -11.98 -14.96
N GLU A 422 -19.39 -11.63 -13.81
CA GLU A 422 -20.64 -12.24 -13.34
C GLU A 422 -21.81 -12.06 -14.32
N ARG A 423 -21.75 -11.02 -15.17
CA ARG A 423 -22.74 -10.64 -16.20
C ARG A 423 -22.43 -11.15 -17.61
N THR A 424 -21.36 -11.93 -17.78
CA THR A 424 -20.98 -12.53 -19.07
C THR A 424 -21.52 -13.94 -19.22
N SER A 425 -21.40 -14.51 -20.43
CA SER A 425 -21.60 -15.94 -20.68
C SER A 425 -20.59 -16.85 -19.97
N ARG A 426 -19.52 -16.28 -19.39
CA ARG A 426 -18.42 -16.97 -18.70
C ARG A 426 -17.65 -17.97 -19.59
N GLN A 427 -17.79 -17.85 -20.90
CA GLN A 427 -17.05 -18.65 -21.87
C GLN A 427 -15.62 -18.13 -22.02
N ALA A 428 -14.63 -18.99 -21.83
CA ALA A 428 -13.21 -18.65 -21.83
C ALA A 428 -12.75 -17.86 -23.06
N ALA A 429 -13.33 -18.14 -24.23
CA ALA A 429 -12.95 -17.52 -25.50
C ALA A 429 -13.52 -16.10 -25.70
N THR A 430 -14.62 -15.72 -25.02
CA THR A 430 -15.38 -14.50 -25.36
C THR A 430 -15.69 -13.61 -24.16
N PHE A 431 -15.40 -14.05 -22.93
CA PHE A 431 -15.79 -13.29 -21.73
C PHE A 431 -15.07 -11.93 -21.64
N VAL A 432 -13.82 -11.82 -22.09
CA VAL A 432 -13.07 -10.55 -22.08
C VAL A 432 -13.75 -9.53 -23.00
N ASP A 433 -14.11 -9.93 -24.21
CA ASP A 433 -14.79 -9.06 -25.18
C ASP A 433 -16.13 -8.56 -24.63
N GLN A 434 -16.90 -9.45 -24.00
CA GLN A 434 -18.16 -9.08 -23.35
C GLN A 434 -17.95 -8.09 -22.21
N ILE A 435 -16.90 -8.26 -21.38
CA ILE A 435 -16.56 -7.31 -20.32
C ILE A 435 -16.23 -5.94 -20.91
N VAL A 436 -15.43 -5.89 -21.98
CA VAL A 436 -15.08 -4.63 -22.65
C VAL A 436 -16.35 -3.91 -23.14
N VAL A 437 -17.29 -4.63 -23.77
CA VAL A 437 -18.57 -4.06 -24.21
C VAL A 437 -19.37 -3.51 -23.03
N ILE A 438 -19.48 -4.28 -21.94
CA ILE A 438 -20.20 -3.86 -20.74
C ILE A 438 -19.60 -2.58 -20.15
N LEU A 439 -18.27 -2.53 -20.00
CA LEU A 439 -17.57 -1.37 -19.44
C LEU A 439 -17.73 -0.13 -20.32
N ASN A 440 -17.67 -0.28 -21.65
CA ASN A 440 -17.91 0.82 -22.59
C ASN A 440 -19.33 1.38 -22.49
N CYS A 441 -20.33 0.50 -22.34
CA CYS A 441 -21.72 0.91 -22.13
C CYS A 441 -21.87 1.68 -20.80
N GLU A 442 -21.33 1.15 -19.70
CA GLU A 442 -21.40 1.78 -18.38
C GLU A 442 -20.69 3.15 -18.36
N GLU A 443 -19.53 3.26 -19.00
CA GLU A 443 -18.82 4.53 -19.12
C GLU A 443 -19.60 5.55 -19.97
N SER A 444 -20.20 5.11 -21.07
CA SER A 444 -21.00 5.96 -21.94
C SER A 444 -22.23 6.50 -21.22
N MET A 445 -22.97 5.63 -20.52
CA MET A 445 -24.11 6.02 -19.69
C MET A 445 -23.70 7.03 -18.63
N ARG A 446 -22.60 6.77 -17.91
CA ARG A 446 -22.10 7.68 -16.87
C ARG A 446 -21.70 9.05 -17.44
N ARG A 447 -21.05 9.09 -18.60
CA ARG A 447 -20.68 10.37 -19.24
C ARG A 447 -21.91 11.15 -19.67
N PHE A 448 -22.94 10.47 -20.16
CA PHE A 448 -24.23 11.08 -20.50
C PHE A 448 -24.94 11.61 -19.25
N ASP A 449 -25.00 10.83 -18.17
CA ASP A 449 -25.60 11.26 -16.90
C ASP A 449 -24.89 12.50 -16.34
N LEU A 450 -23.55 12.50 -16.36
CA LEU A 450 -22.76 13.67 -15.95
C LEU A 450 -23.06 14.90 -16.81
N TYR A 451 -23.08 14.74 -18.14
CA TYR A 451 -23.45 15.81 -19.06
C TYR A 451 -24.84 16.35 -18.75
N HIS A 452 -25.82 15.46 -18.55
CA HIS A 452 -27.20 15.83 -18.26
C HIS A 452 -27.32 16.60 -16.94
N ILE A 453 -26.63 16.16 -15.88
CA ILE A 453 -26.57 16.87 -14.59
C ILE A 453 -25.96 18.27 -14.77
N LEU A 454 -24.82 18.37 -15.46
CA LEU A 454 -24.16 19.65 -15.70
C LEU A 454 -25.06 20.60 -16.49
N HIS A 455 -25.70 20.10 -17.55
CA HIS A 455 -26.64 20.85 -18.36
C HIS A 455 -27.85 21.35 -17.56
N LEU A 456 -28.47 20.48 -16.75
CA LEU A 456 -29.60 20.86 -15.88
C LEU A 456 -29.21 21.88 -14.81
N SER A 457 -27.97 21.80 -14.31
CA SER A 457 -27.44 22.76 -13.34
C SER A 457 -27.04 24.11 -13.96
N GLN A 458 -27.23 24.30 -15.27
CA GLN A 458 -26.72 25.44 -16.04
C GLN A 458 -25.21 25.69 -15.83
N ALA A 459 -24.47 24.65 -15.44
CA ALA A 459 -23.04 24.73 -15.34
C ALA A 459 -22.48 24.92 -16.75
N PRO A 460 -21.47 25.77 -16.95
CA PRO A 460 -20.83 25.94 -18.24
C PRO A 460 -20.33 24.57 -18.74
N LEU A 461 -20.90 24.11 -19.86
CA LEU A 461 -20.48 22.88 -20.54
C LEU A 461 -19.19 23.11 -21.35
N GLU A 462 -19.01 24.35 -21.77
CA GLU A 462 -17.74 24.93 -22.20
C GLU A 462 -17.17 25.65 -20.97
N ASN A 463 -16.01 25.23 -20.49
CA ASN A 463 -15.33 25.95 -19.43
C ASN A 463 -14.98 27.35 -19.97
N ALA A 464 -15.78 28.36 -19.63
CA ALA A 464 -15.38 29.75 -19.82
C ALA A 464 -14.11 29.97 -19.00
N VAL A 465 -13.07 30.52 -19.62
CA VAL A 465 -11.80 30.86 -18.98
C VAL A 465 -12.10 31.86 -17.87
N LEU A 466 -12.31 31.38 -16.64
CA LEU A 466 -12.42 32.22 -15.46
C LEU A 466 -11.00 32.48 -14.99
N GLN A 467 -10.58 33.73 -15.15
CA GLN A 467 -9.32 34.26 -14.68
C GLN A 467 -9.58 34.84 -13.29
N GLU A 468 -9.48 34.04 -12.24
CA GLU A 468 -9.46 34.54 -10.85
C GLU A 468 -8.43 33.77 -10.02
N ASP A 469 -7.75 34.54 -9.17
CA ASP A 469 -6.51 34.24 -8.45
C ASP A 469 -6.55 33.00 -7.55
N GLU A 470 -5.40 32.31 -7.49
CA GLU A 470 -5.14 31.16 -6.63
C GLU A 470 -5.16 31.54 -5.14
N GLU A 471 -6.14 31.03 -4.39
CA GLU A 471 -5.91 30.66 -2.99
C GLU A 471 -5.88 29.12 -2.89
N VAL A 472 -4.66 28.58 -2.81
CA VAL A 472 -4.42 27.19 -2.42
C VAL A 472 -4.88 27.05 -0.96
N THR A 473 -6.11 26.56 -0.76
CA THR A 473 -6.57 26.22 0.58
C THR A 473 -5.85 24.95 1.03
N THR A 474 -4.87 25.12 1.92
CA THR A 474 -4.19 24.03 2.63
C THR A 474 -5.20 23.33 3.55
N ILE A 475 -5.91 22.35 3.02
CA ILE A 475 -6.70 21.44 3.87
C ILE A 475 -5.72 20.49 4.57
N ASP A 476 -5.74 20.48 5.90
CA ASP A 476 -4.97 19.54 6.71
C ASP A 476 -5.29 18.09 6.28
N PRO A 477 -4.31 17.34 5.74
CA PRO A 477 -4.49 15.97 5.29
C PRO A 477 -5.04 15.04 6.39
N ALA A 478 -4.75 15.33 7.67
CA ALA A 478 -5.26 14.58 8.81
C ALA A 478 -6.77 14.80 9.02
N LEU A 479 -7.27 16.03 8.83
CA LEU A 479 -8.70 16.35 8.92
C LEU A 479 -9.48 15.75 7.74
N SER A 480 -8.89 15.74 6.54
CA SER A 480 -9.43 15.05 5.36
C SER A 480 -9.50 13.54 5.56
N PHE A 481 -8.53 12.92 6.25
CA PHE A 481 -8.59 11.51 6.61
C PHE A 481 -9.67 11.21 7.66
N ILE A 482 -9.79 12.03 8.71
CA ILE A 482 -10.78 11.85 9.79
C ILE A 482 -12.22 11.93 9.25
N SER A 483 -12.50 12.86 8.32
CA SER A 483 -13.83 12.99 7.71
C SER A 483 -14.23 11.78 6.85
N ARG A 484 -13.25 11.02 6.33
CA ARG A 484 -13.46 9.83 5.48
C ARG A 484 -13.63 8.52 6.25
N VAL A 485 -13.22 8.48 7.52
CA VAL A 485 -13.40 7.29 8.38
C VAL A 485 -14.82 7.25 8.98
N ALA A 486 -15.52 8.39 8.99
CA ALA A 486 -16.93 8.47 9.33
C ALA A 486 -17.79 8.01 8.12
N PRO A 487 -18.76 7.09 8.29
CA PRO A 487 -19.62 6.64 7.20
C PRO A 487 -20.48 7.78 6.60
N GLU A 488 -20.60 7.78 5.27
CA GLU A 488 -21.21 8.82 4.40
C GLU A 488 -22.73 9.06 4.56
N GLN A 489 -23.37 8.69 5.69
CA GLN A 489 -24.83 8.80 5.86
C GLN A 489 -25.32 9.50 7.14
N GLU A 490 -24.48 10.24 7.87
CA GLU A 490 -24.97 11.08 8.97
C GLU A 490 -24.31 12.47 8.98
N HIS A 491 -24.87 13.41 8.21
CA HIS A 491 -24.65 14.86 8.45
C HIS A 491 -25.62 15.43 9.50
N SER A 492 -26.36 14.58 10.21
CA SER A 492 -27.19 14.94 11.36
C SER A 492 -27.27 13.74 12.32
N PHE A 493 -26.75 13.88 13.54
CA PHE A 493 -26.96 12.89 14.60
C PHE A 493 -28.43 12.94 15.05
N LYS A 494 -29.25 12.02 14.54
CA LYS A 494 -30.53 11.65 15.17
C LYS A 494 -30.47 10.17 15.57
N GLY A 495 -29.74 9.87 16.64
CA GLY A 495 -29.75 8.54 17.24
C GLY A 495 -31.10 8.26 17.93
N PRO A 496 -31.56 6.99 18.00
CA PRO A 496 -32.58 6.62 18.94
C PRO A 496 -31.93 6.52 20.33
N ARG A 497 -32.23 7.54 21.13
CA ARG A 497 -31.92 7.80 22.55
C ARG A 497 -30.82 8.85 22.78
N PRO A 498 -31.10 9.87 23.60
CA PRO A 498 -30.14 10.89 23.97
C PRO A 498 -28.94 10.28 24.70
N PHE A 499 -27.74 10.69 24.31
CA PHE A 499 -26.52 10.42 25.05
C PHE A 499 -26.63 11.09 26.42
N ARG A 500 -26.81 10.29 27.47
CA ARG A 500 -26.70 10.78 28.85
C ARG A 500 -25.21 10.86 29.15
N ASN A 501 -24.63 12.05 29.07
CA ASN A 501 -23.30 12.28 29.60
C ASN A 501 -23.37 12.10 31.12
N HIS A 502 -23.00 10.91 31.59
CA HIS A 502 -23.06 10.57 33.01
C HIS A 502 -22.21 11.55 33.83
N PHE A 503 -21.07 12.01 33.29
CA PHE A 503 -20.15 12.99 33.91
C PHE A 503 -20.67 14.42 33.94
N ALA A 504 -21.68 14.75 33.13
CA ALA A 504 -22.32 16.07 33.15
C ALA A 504 -23.51 16.14 34.11
N ASN A 505 -23.84 15.06 34.84
CA ASN A 505 -24.89 15.10 35.85
C ASN A 505 -24.32 15.68 37.16
N PRO A 506 -24.68 16.91 37.58
CA PRO A 506 -24.13 17.53 38.79
C PRO A 506 -24.58 16.81 40.07
N LYS A 507 -25.60 15.94 39.97
CA LYS A 507 -26.09 15.10 41.06
C LYS A 507 -25.52 13.68 41.04
N GLY A 508 -24.66 13.34 40.07
CA GLY A 508 -24.22 11.96 39.79
C GLY A 508 -22.89 11.56 40.41
N PHE A 509 -22.08 12.52 40.85
CA PHE A 509 -20.74 12.26 41.39
C PHE A 509 -20.46 13.19 42.58
N HIS A 510 -20.51 12.61 43.78
CA HIS A 510 -20.02 13.23 45.01
C HIS A 510 -18.97 12.31 45.62
N SER A 511 -17.72 12.42 45.17
CA SER A 511 -16.57 11.82 45.85
C SER A 511 -15.34 12.65 45.47
N SER A 512 -14.70 13.25 46.47
CA SER A 512 -13.53 14.12 46.36
C SER A 512 -12.21 13.37 46.60
N ASP A 513 -12.29 12.06 46.79
CA ASP A 513 -11.24 11.18 47.31
C ASP A 513 -10.69 10.19 46.28
N GLY A 514 -11.12 10.28 45.01
CA GLY A 514 -10.48 9.57 43.89
C GLY A 514 -10.71 8.06 43.83
N ALA A 515 -11.53 7.49 44.70
CA ALA A 515 -11.91 6.07 44.67
C ALA A 515 -13.18 5.85 43.84
N ILE A 516 -13.07 5.81 42.51
CA ILE A 516 -14.20 5.43 41.64
C ILE A 516 -13.96 4.01 41.10
N ALA A 517 -14.83 3.07 41.48
CA ALA A 517 -14.88 1.74 40.88
C ALA A 517 -15.76 1.75 39.61
N PHE A 518 -15.25 1.20 38.51
CA PHE A 518 -16.04 1.00 37.29
C PHE A 518 -16.91 -0.24 37.42
N HIS A 519 -18.22 -0.10 37.16
CA HIS A 519 -19.13 -1.24 37.09
C HIS A 519 -18.93 -1.98 35.77
N VAL A 520 -18.18 -3.09 35.79
CA VAL A 520 -18.01 -3.97 34.63
C VAL A 520 -19.20 -4.92 34.55
N THR A 521 -19.99 -4.83 33.48
CA THR A 521 -21.11 -5.75 33.18
C THR A 521 -20.62 -7.05 32.56
N VAL A 522 -19.71 -7.75 33.24
CA VAL A 522 -19.28 -9.10 32.88
C VAL A 522 -19.16 -9.91 34.18
N GLN A 523 -19.79 -11.08 34.23
CA GLN A 523 -19.59 -12.02 35.34
C GLN A 523 -18.13 -12.50 35.34
N PRO A 524 -17.39 -12.41 36.45
CA PRO A 524 -16.05 -12.95 36.53
C PRO A 524 -16.09 -14.47 36.39
N ASP A 525 -15.14 -15.03 35.64
CA ASP A 525 -15.01 -16.50 35.48
C ASP A 525 -14.68 -17.18 36.83
N HIS A 526 -14.13 -16.43 37.79
CA HIS A 526 -13.80 -16.87 39.13
C HIS A 526 -14.24 -15.82 40.17
N THR A 527 -15.23 -16.16 41.00
CA THR A 527 -15.87 -15.24 41.96
C THR A 527 -15.16 -15.12 43.31
N GLY A 528 -13.99 -15.76 43.49
CA GLY A 528 -13.32 -15.86 44.79
C GLY A 528 -11.82 -15.55 44.82
N ILE A 529 -11.24 -15.03 43.72
CA ILE A 529 -9.79 -14.76 43.63
C ILE A 529 -9.56 -13.26 43.80
N LEU A 530 -8.58 -12.88 44.62
CA LEU A 530 -8.22 -11.48 44.83
C LEU A 530 -7.56 -10.91 43.56
N VAL A 531 -7.76 -9.61 43.30
CA VAL A 531 -7.19 -8.91 42.13
C VAL A 531 -5.67 -9.07 42.04
N VAL A 532 -4.98 -9.14 43.18
CA VAL A 532 -3.53 -9.33 43.28
C VAL A 532 -3.10 -10.73 42.83
N GLU A 533 -3.91 -11.75 43.08
CA GLU A 533 -3.64 -13.12 42.64
C GLU A 533 -3.89 -13.26 41.13
N MET A 534 -4.97 -12.67 40.60
CA MET A 534 -5.18 -12.61 39.14
C MET A 534 -4.06 -11.84 38.43
N GLN A 535 -3.56 -10.74 39.00
CA GLN A 535 -2.42 -10.02 38.42
C GLN A 535 -1.17 -10.90 38.32
N ARG A 536 -0.93 -11.77 39.31
CA ARG A 536 0.20 -12.70 39.33
C ARG A 536 -0.01 -13.85 38.33
N ASP A 537 -1.21 -14.43 38.28
CA ASP A 537 -1.52 -15.57 37.41
C ASP A 537 -1.50 -15.20 35.92
N TYR A 538 -1.92 -13.98 35.59
CA TYR A 538 -1.97 -13.48 34.22
C TYR A 538 -0.84 -12.50 33.86
N ASN A 539 0.10 -12.28 34.78
CA ASN A 539 1.27 -11.41 34.61
C ASN A 539 0.88 -10.01 34.11
N LEU A 540 -0.17 -9.42 34.70
CA LEU A 540 -0.73 -8.12 34.33
C LEU A 540 0.04 -6.97 35.04
N PRO A 541 0.34 -5.86 34.36
CA PRO A 541 1.08 -4.76 34.96
C PRO A 541 0.28 -4.10 36.10
N HIS A 542 0.96 -3.78 37.21
CA HIS A 542 0.38 -3.27 38.46
C HIS A 542 -0.59 -2.09 38.24
N ALA A 543 -1.87 -2.30 38.55
CA ALA A 543 -2.82 -1.21 38.76
C ALA A 543 -2.70 -0.71 40.22
N MET A 544 -1.98 0.40 40.42
CA MET A 544 -1.99 1.36 41.54
C MET A 544 -1.95 0.80 42.99
N GLN A 545 -0.82 1.00 43.67
CA GLN A 545 -0.73 0.94 45.14
C GLN A 545 -1.27 2.25 45.75
N GLY A 546 -2.35 2.15 46.53
CA GLY A 546 -2.82 3.21 47.44
C GLY A 546 -2.16 3.08 48.82
N ASN A 547 -1.79 4.23 49.39
CA ASN A 547 -0.98 4.41 50.61
C ASN A 547 -1.65 3.83 51.89
N PRO A 548 -0.90 3.26 52.86
CA PRO A 548 -1.45 2.66 54.07
C PRO A 548 -1.44 3.64 55.25
N HIS A 549 -2.40 4.57 55.30
CA HIS A 549 -2.71 5.30 56.53
C HIS A 549 -4.13 5.84 56.45
N GLU A 550 -5.11 5.10 56.99
CA GLU A 550 -6.26 5.67 57.70
C GLU A 550 -7.03 4.55 58.43
N SER A 551 -7.24 4.75 59.71
CA SER A 551 -7.78 3.82 60.69
C SER A 551 -9.29 4.00 60.88
N VAL A 552 -10.03 2.90 60.71
CA VAL A 552 -11.23 2.39 61.42
C VAL A 552 -12.16 3.37 62.16
N GLU A 553 -13.46 3.35 61.80
CA GLU A 553 -14.57 3.10 62.75
C GLU A 553 -15.79 2.44 62.05
N PRO A 554 -16.59 1.58 62.73
CA PRO A 554 -17.63 0.76 62.10
C PRO A 554 -19.05 1.30 62.32
N HIS A 555 -19.88 1.27 61.28
CA HIS A 555 -21.33 1.33 61.44
C HIS A 555 -22.04 0.17 60.74
N ASN A 556 -22.63 -0.66 61.59
CA ASN A 556 -23.58 -1.72 61.27
C ASN A 556 -24.77 -1.17 60.47
N ARG A 557 -25.11 -1.85 59.37
CA ARG A 557 -26.50 -2.19 59.04
C ARG A 557 -26.51 -3.38 58.08
N GLN A 558 -27.02 -4.49 58.61
CA GLN A 558 -27.72 -5.60 57.95
C GLN A 558 -27.22 -5.95 56.54
N GLY A 559 -26.37 -6.98 56.49
CA GLY A 559 -25.93 -7.62 55.25
C GLY A 559 -26.75 -8.86 54.93
#